data_AF-A0A1Y4CS48-F1
#
_entry.id   AF-A0A1Y4CS48-F1
#
_cell.length_a   1.000
_cell.length_b   1.000
_cell.length_c   1.000
_cell.angle_alpha   90.00
_cell.angle_beta   90.00
_cell.angle_gamma   90.00
#
_symmetry.space_group_name_H-M   'P 1'
#
loop_
_entity.id
_entity.type
_entity.pdbx_description
1 polymer ?
#
loop_
_entity_poly.entity_id
_entity_poly.type
_entity_poly.pdbx_seq_one_letter_code
_entity_poly.pdbx_strand_id
1 'polypeptide(L)'
;MTPEPNNLNLLGISIPLKAGADSTRMREAVELVQKSFDDQTHRARSGQNKETLLILTALGLADELLQLKKQRHETDIRLSALLNYIDSTN
;
A
#
# COMPACT_ATOMS: atom_id res chain seq x y z
N MET A 1 -19.13 -11.64 24.15
CA MET A 1 -18.16 -10.54 23.99
C MET A 1 -18.30 -10.02 22.57
N THR A 2 -18.90 -8.84 22.40
CA THR A 2 -18.90 -8.11 21.13
C THR A 2 -17.46 -7.68 20.84
N PRO A 3 -16.90 -7.91 19.64
CA PRO A 3 -15.56 -7.43 19.33
C PRO A 3 -15.58 -5.91 19.36
N GLU A 4 -14.82 -5.32 20.27
CA GLU A 4 -14.56 -3.88 20.33
C GLU A 4 -14.14 -3.40 18.93
N PRO A 5 -14.73 -2.32 18.39
CA PRO A 5 -14.29 -1.76 17.12
C PRO A 5 -12.86 -1.25 17.30
N ASN A 6 -11.89 -1.99 16.77
CA ASN A 6 -10.51 -1.52 16.66
C ASN A 6 -10.55 -0.30 15.73
N ASN A 7 -10.47 0.91 16.29
CA ASN A 7 -10.42 2.12 15.51
C ASN A 7 -8.98 2.38 15.06
N LEU A 8 -8.79 2.70 13.77
CA LEU A 8 -7.49 3.11 13.22
C LEU A 8 -7.49 4.62 12.99
N ASN A 9 -6.49 5.32 13.51
CA ASN A 9 -6.32 6.74 13.24
C ASN A 9 -5.43 6.92 12.02
N LEU A 10 -5.96 7.58 10.99
CA LEU A 10 -5.24 7.93 9.76
C LEU A 10 -5.41 9.42 9.50
N LEU A 11 -4.30 10.17 9.40
CA LEU A 11 -4.32 11.60 9.04
C LEU A 11 -5.23 12.49 9.93
N GLY A 12 -5.42 12.07 11.19
CA GLY A 12 -6.30 12.70 12.18
C GLY A 12 -7.76 12.22 12.14
N ILE A 13 -8.11 11.25 11.30
CA ILE A 13 -9.45 10.68 11.16
C ILE A 13 -9.46 9.27 11.76
N SER A 14 -10.42 9.00 12.64
CA SER A 14 -10.62 7.65 13.20
C SER A 14 -11.54 6.84 12.30
N ILE A 15 -11.02 5.74 11.73
CA ILE A 15 -11.72 4.86 10.79
C ILE A 15 -12.01 3.53 11.51
N PRO A 16 -13.28 3.09 11.58
CA PRO A 16 -13.62 1.82 12.21
C PRO A 16 -13.12 0.66 11.34
N LEU A 17 -12.34 -0.24 11.94
CA LEU A 17 -11.90 -1.46 11.25
C LEU A 17 -13.03 -2.49 11.22
N LYS A 18 -13.29 -3.06 10.05
CA LYS A 18 -14.18 -4.22 9.94
C LYS A 18 -13.57 -5.39 10.71
N ALA A 19 -14.39 -6.03 11.54
CA ALA A 19 -14.04 -7.25 12.27
C ALA A 19 -13.58 -8.34 11.28
N GLY A 20 -12.34 -8.82 11.43
CA GLY A 20 -11.74 -9.86 10.60
C GLY A 20 -10.60 -9.39 9.68
N ALA A 21 -10.34 -8.10 9.59
CA ALA A 21 -9.16 -7.61 8.90
C ALA A 21 -7.92 -7.74 9.78
N ASP A 22 -6.82 -8.25 9.20
CA ASP A 22 -5.53 -8.42 9.87
C ASP A 22 -5.02 -7.06 10.38
N SER A 23 -5.14 -6.86 11.69
CA SER A 23 -4.82 -5.61 12.36
C SER A 23 -3.36 -5.20 12.19
N THR A 24 -2.46 -6.15 11.95
CA THR A 24 -1.03 -5.87 11.74
C THR A 24 -0.82 -5.28 10.35
N ARG A 25 -1.31 -5.97 9.31
CA ARG A 25 -1.24 -5.50 7.92
C ARG A 25 -1.91 -4.13 7.74
N MET A 26 -2.98 -3.89 8.47
CA MET A 26 -3.73 -2.64 8.39
C MET A 26 -3.04 -1.48 9.11
N ARG A 27 -2.30 -1.76 10.20
CA ARG A 27 -1.43 -0.77 10.85
C ARG A 27 -0.26 -0.39 9.95
N GLU A 28 0.39 -1.38 9.33
CA GLU A 28 1.47 -1.13 8.36
C GLU A 28 0.99 -0.28 7.18
N ALA A 29 -0.22 -0.54 6.68
CA ALA A 29 -0.82 0.27 5.61
C ALA A 29 -1.06 1.72 6.07
N VAL A 30 -1.50 1.93 7.31
CA VAL A 30 -1.70 3.28 7.87
C VAL A 30 -0.37 4.01 8.06
N GLU A 31 0.66 3.35 8.56
CA GLU A 31 2.00 3.92 8.69
C GLU A 31 2.58 4.29 7.32
N LEU A 32 2.38 3.46 6.29
CA LEU A 32 2.77 3.75 4.92
C LEU A 32 2.08 5.00 4.35
N VAL A 33 0.75 5.10 4.52
CA VAL A 33 -0.01 6.25 4.04
C VAL A 33 0.39 7.52 4.80
N GLN A 34 0.56 7.44 6.11
CA GLN A 34 0.98 8.58 6.93
C GLN A 34 2.36 9.07 6.52
N LYS A 35 3.33 8.16 6.36
CA LYS A 35 4.68 8.51 5.91
C LYS A 35 4.69 9.12 4.51
N SER A 36 3.94 8.55 3.56
CA SER A 36 3.85 9.07 2.19
C SER A 36 3.21 10.46 2.16
N PHE A 37 2.18 10.68 2.97
CA PHE A 37 1.54 11.98 3.13
C PHE A 37 2.49 13.00 3.78
N ASP A 38 3.22 12.63 4.83
CA ASP A 38 4.18 13.51 5.50
C ASP A 38 5.32 13.89 4.55
N ASP A 39 5.87 12.94 3.79
CA ASP A 39 6.89 13.19 2.77
C ASP A 39 6.39 14.15 1.67
N GLN A 40 5.14 14.02 1.23
CA GLN A 40 4.55 14.94 0.26
C GLN A 40 4.27 16.31 0.87
N THR A 41 3.86 16.36 2.13
CA THR A 41 3.63 17.61 2.88
C THR A 41 4.95 18.37 3.09
N HIS A 42 6.04 17.67 3.38
CA HIS A 42 7.38 18.25 3.50
C HIS A 42 7.92 18.79 2.17
N ARG A 43 7.57 18.15 1.06
CA ARG A 43 7.96 18.61 -0.29
C ARG A 43 7.03 19.70 -0.83
N ALA A 44 5.84 19.86 -0.26
CA ALA A 44 4.89 20.87 -0.67
C ALA A 44 5.37 22.27 -0.28
N ARG A 45 5.27 23.22 -1.22
CA ARG A 45 5.44 24.64 -0.91
C ARG A 45 4.24 25.12 -0.10
N SER A 46 4.48 26.00 0.87
CA SER A 46 3.48 26.60 1.75
C SER A 46 2.28 27.11 0.95
N GLY A 47 1.12 26.43 1.06
CA GLY A 47 -0.12 26.79 0.36
C GLY A 47 -0.83 25.68 -0.40
N GLN A 48 -0.31 24.44 -0.47
CA GLN A 48 -1.05 23.33 -1.10
C GLN A 48 -2.23 22.86 -0.24
N ASN A 49 -3.38 22.66 -0.89
CA ASN A 49 -4.59 22.13 -0.26
C ASN A 49 -4.38 20.67 0.18
N LYS A 50 -4.82 20.33 1.41
CA LYS A 50 -4.71 18.99 2.00
C LYS A 50 -5.33 17.91 1.11
N GLU A 51 -6.41 18.24 0.41
CA GLU A 51 -7.08 17.32 -0.53
C GLU A 51 -6.19 17.00 -1.73
N THR A 52 -5.48 17.98 -2.28
CA THR A 52 -4.54 17.77 -3.39
C THR A 52 -3.37 16.89 -2.98
N LEU A 53 -2.84 17.10 -1.76
CA LEU A 53 -1.82 16.21 -1.19
C LEU A 53 -2.34 14.79 -1.03
N LEU A 54 -3.57 14.62 -0.56
CA LEU A 54 -4.19 13.30 -0.41
C LEU A 54 -4.35 12.58 -1.76
N ILE A 55 -4.77 13.29 -2.80
CA ILE A 55 -4.91 12.76 -4.17
C ILE A 55 -3.53 12.34 -4.71
N LEU A 56 -2.50 13.16 -4.51
CA LEU A 56 -1.13 12.84 -4.91
C LEU A 56 -0.58 11.64 -4.13
N THR A 57 -0.91 11.49 -2.85
CA THR A 57 -0.53 10.34 -2.03
C THR A 57 -1.20 9.08 -2.56
N ALA A 58 -2.51 9.14 -2.82
CA ALA A 58 -3.27 8.01 -3.37
C ALA A 58 -2.76 7.59 -4.75
N LEU A 59 -2.44 8.55 -5.63
CA LEU A 59 -1.86 8.28 -6.95
C LEU A 59 -0.47 7.64 -6.84
N GLY A 60 0.39 8.14 -5.96
CA GLY A 60 1.72 7.57 -5.72
C GLY A 60 1.64 6.11 -5.23
N LEU A 61 0.78 5.83 -4.26
CA LEU A 61 0.56 4.47 -3.77
C LEU A 61 -0.06 3.54 -4.82
N ALA A 62 -0.95 4.06 -5.67
CA ALA A 62 -1.52 3.28 -6.77
C ALA A 62 -0.46 2.93 -7.83
N ASP A 63 0.43 3.87 -8.16
CA ASP A 63 1.54 3.64 -9.09
C ASP A 63 2.55 2.62 -8.55
N GLU A 64 2.96 2.76 -7.28
CA GLU A 64 3.82 1.77 -6.61
C GLU A 64 3.19 0.37 -6.61
N LEU A 65 1.88 0.27 -6.33
CA LEU A 65 1.16 -1.00 -6.39
C LEU A 65 1.13 -1.59 -7.79
N LEU A 66 0.96 -0.77 -8.83
CA LEU A 66 1.01 -1.21 -10.23
C LEU A 66 2.40 -1.71 -10.60
N GLN A 67 3.45 -1.00 -10.17
CA GLN A 67 4.83 -1.39 -10.42
C GLN A 67 5.18 -2.72 -9.73
N LEU A 68 4.78 -2.90 -8.46
CA LEU A 68 4.97 -4.16 -7.73
C LEU A 68 4.24 -5.33 -8.41
N LYS A 69 3.01 -5.12 -8.89
CA LYS A 69 2.27 -6.14 -9.66
C LYS A 69 3.00 -6.52 -10.94
N LYS A 70 3.56 -5.55 -11.66
CA LYS A 70 4.34 -5.80 -12.87
C LYS A 70 5.60 -6.61 -12.58
N GLN A 71 6.36 -6.23 -11.56
CA GLN A 71 7.58 -6.94 -11.14
C GLN A 71 7.30 -8.39 -10.72
N ARG A 72 6.20 -8.60 -10.00
CA ARG A 72 5.75 -9.95 -9.65
C ARG A 72 5.45 -10.78 -10.89
N HIS A 73 4.70 -10.23 -11.84
CA HIS A 73 4.38 -10.92 -13.09
C HIS A 73 5.63 -11.28 -13.91
N GLU A 74 6.58 -10.36 -14.02
CA GLU A 74 7.86 -10.62 -14.70
C GLU A 74 8.66 -11.74 -14.01
N THR A 75 8.63 -11.78 -12.67
CA THR A 75 9.30 -12.81 -11.88
C THR A 75 8.62 -14.17 -12.08
N ASP A 76 7.28 -14.22 -12.07
CA ASP A 76 6.51 -15.44 -12.33
C ASP A 76 6.78 -16.00 -13.73
N ILE A 77 6.90 -15.14 -14.75
CA ILE A 77 7.28 -15.53 -16.12
C ILE A 77 8.68 -16.14 -16.13
N ARG A 78 9.67 -15.48 -15.50
CA ARG A 78 11.06 -15.98 -15.47
C ARG A 78 11.16 -17.31 -14.74
N LEU A 79 10.46 -17.45 -13.62
CA LEU A 79 10.42 -18.69 -12.86
C LEU A 79 9.80 -19.82 -13.70
N SER A 80 8.69 -19.55 -14.38
CA SER A 80 8.04 -20.54 -15.26
C SER A 80 8.96 -20.95 -16.42
N ALA A 81 9.70 -20.01 -17.01
CA ALA A 81 10.67 -20.30 -18.06
C ALA A 81 11.83 -21.19 -17.56
N LEU A 82 12.35 -20.93 -16.36
CA LEU A 82 13.40 -21.74 -15.73
C LEU A 82 12.90 -23.15 -15.39
N LEU A 83 11.69 -23.27 -14.85
CA LEU A 83 11.07 -24.57 -14.56
C LEU A 83 10.89 -25.38 -15.86
N ASN A 84 10.34 -24.77 -16.91
CA ASN A 84 10.21 -25.43 -18.22
C ASN A 84 11.56 -25.86 -18.80
N TYR A 85 12.61 -25.06 -18.62
CA TYR A 85 13.96 -25.43 -19.07
C TYR A 85 14.47 -26.68 -18.33
N ILE A 86 14.30 -26.73 -17.01
CA ILE A 86 14.67 -27.90 -16.19
C ILE A 86 13.87 -29.13 -16.61
N ASP A 87 12.56 -28.99 -16.83
CA ASP A 87 11.69 -30.09 -17.26
C ASP A 87 12.02 -30.59 -18.67
N SER A 88 12.48 -29.71 -19.56
CA SER A 88 12.91 -30.09 -20.91
C SER A 88 14.30 -30.74 -20.98
N THR A 89 15.06 -30.68 -19.88
CA THR A 89 16.43 -31.23 -19.78
C THR A 89 16.44 -32.59 -19.03
N ASN A 90 15.31 -33.02 -18.47
CA ASN A 90 15.07 -34.38 -17.96
C ASN A 90 14.38 -35.25 -19.01
#